data_AF-A0A9E6ELQ5-F1
#
_entry.id   AF-A0A9E6ELQ5-F1
#
_cell.length_a   1.000
_cell.length_b   1.000
_cell.length_c   1.000
_cell.angle_alpha   90.00
_cell.angle_beta   90.00
_cell.angle_gamma   90.00
#
_symmetry.space_group_name_H-M   'P 1'
#
loop_
_entity.id
_entity.type
_entity.pdbx_description
1 polymer ?
#
loop_
_entity_poly.entity_id
_entity_poly.type
_entity_poly.pdbx_seq_one_letter_code
_entity_poly.pdbx_strand_id
1 'polypeptide(L)'
;MLFPLLLAMFLSRPSQAADGPTLDTAAVLQQFPLNKGASWTYVGEAEWTIPDTHKVRAGRVRNVMEVLQFIPGEGGFAAVVRGFPMDLAWYEPGKGNSISVIIC
;
A
#
# COMPACT_ATOMS: atom_id res chain seq x y z
N MET A 1 -13.68 46.29 -51.65
CA MET A 1 -14.41 46.53 -50.38
C MET A 1 -14.41 45.20 -49.64
N LEU A 2 -14.10 45.01 -48.36
CA LEU A 2 -13.42 45.75 -47.28
C LEU A 2 -13.36 44.68 -46.15
N PHE A 3 -12.19 44.44 -45.55
CA PHE A 3 -12.00 43.72 -44.27
C PHE A 3 -12.81 44.38 -43.12
N PRO A 4 -13.00 43.82 -41.88
CA PRO A 4 -12.08 42.93 -41.15
C PRO A 4 -12.76 41.75 -40.40
N LEU A 5 -12.08 40.64 -40.06
CA LEU A 5 -11.02 40.47 -39.05
C LEU A 5 -11.45 40.92 -37.63
N LEU A 6 -12.05 40.01 -36.87
CA LEU A 6 -12.10 40.04 -35.40
C LEU A 6 -11.21 38.88 -34.91
N LEU A 7 -9.91 39.08 -34.83
CA LEU A 7 -9.16 39.42 -33.62
C LEU A 7 -9.63 38.66 -32.36
N ALA A 8 -8.88 37.58 -32.10
CA ALA A 8 -8.48 36.99 -30.83
C ALA A 8 -9.06 37.58 -29.54
N MET A 9 -9.56 36.69 -28.66
CA MET A 9 -9.17 36.59 -27.25
C MET A 9 -10.01 35.50 -26.57
N PHE A 10 -9.61 34.24 -26.69
CA PHE A 10 -9.67 33.37 -25.51
C PHE A 10 -8.28 32.77 -25.34
N LEU A 11 -7.58 33.43 -24.44
CA LEU A 11 -6.27 33.11 -23.92
C LEU A 11 -6.08 31.60 -23.85
N SER A 12 -4.98 31.14 -24.46
CA SER A 12 -4.30 29.90 -24.08
C SER A 12 -4.31 29.82 -22.56
N ARG A 13 -5.20 28.99 -22.01
CA ARG A 13 -5.03 28.51 -20.63
C ARG A 13 -3.72 27.77 -20.66
N PRO A 14 -2.66 28.19 -19.93
CA PRO A 14 -1.60 27.26 -19.64
C PRO A 14 -2.29 26.07 -18.97
N SER A 15 -2.18 24.90 -19.58
CA SER A 15 -2.47 23.65 -18.90
C SER A 15 -1.58 23.67 -17.67
N GLN A 16 -2.17 24.01 -16.51
CA GLN A 16 -1.54 23.81 -15.23
C GLN A 16 -1.18 22.33 -15.23
N ALA A 17 0.10 22.01 -15.45
CA ALA A 17 0.63 20.76 -14.98
C ALA A 17 0.24 20.74 -13.51
N ALA A 18 -0.66 19.83 -13.16
CA ALA A 18 -1.01 19.64 -11.78
C ALA A 18 0.30 19.30 -11.07
N ASP A 19 0.82 20.26 -10.30
CA ASP A 19 1.75 19.97 -9.22
C ASP A 19 0.97 19.13 -8.21
N GLY A 20 0.77 17.86 -8.56
CA GLY A 20 0.37 16.84 -7.61
C GLY A 20 1.44 16.78 -6.54
N PRO A 21 1.09 16.42 -5.29
CA PRO A 21 2.08 16.26 -4.25
C PRO A 21 3.12 15.25 -4.74
N THR A 22 4.33 15.72 -5.05
CA THR A 22 5.45 14.84 -5.35
C THR A 22 5.77 14.14 -4.03
N LEU A 23 5.41 12.86 -3.93
CA LEU A 23 5.76 12.06 -2.77
C LEU A 23 7.28 11.99 -2.69
N ASP A 24 7.84 12.67 -1.69
CA ASP A 24 9.24 12.50 -1.33
C ASP A 24 9.42 11.06 -0.83
N THR A 25 9.91 10.21 -1.72
CA THR A 25 10.16 8.79 -1.46
C THR A 25 11.09 8.61 -0.26
N ALA A 26 12.04 9.53 -0.04
CA ALA A 26 12.94 9.46 1.10
C ALA A 26 12.21 9.70 2.43
N ALA A 27 11.25 10.64 2.46
CA ALA A 27 10.44 10.91 3.64
C ALA A 27 9.48 9.74 3.98
N VAL A 28 8.90 9.08 2.98
CA VAL A 28 8.06 7.89 3.17
C VAL A 28 8.86 6.73 3.79
N LEU A 29 10.08 6.49 3.28
CA LEU A 29 10.95 5.42 3.79
C LEU A 29 11.39 5.64 5.24
N GLN A 30 11.32 6.87 5.77
CA GLN A 30 11.56 7.15 7.19
C GLN A 30 10.39 6.77 8.11
N GLN A 31 9.15 6.76 7.60
CA GLN A 31 7.95 6.46 8.41
C GLN A 31 7.58 4.98 8.41
N PHE A 32 7.83 4.28 7.29
CA PHE A 32 7.64 2.84 7.22
C PHE A 32 8.78 2.21 6.40
N PRO A 33 9.52 1.23 6.96
CA PRO A 33 10.73 0.71 6.32
C PRO A 33 10.35 -0.20 5.15
N LEU A 34 10.09 0.39 3.98
CA LEU A 34 9.76 -0.32 2.74
C LEU A 34 11.01 -0.70 1.93
N ASN A 35 12.20 -0.56 2.50
CA ASN A 35 13.41 -1.02 1.85
C ASN A 35 13.37 -2.54 1.68
N LYS A 36 13.78 -3.03 0.53
CA LYS A 36 13.92 -4.47 0.31
C LYS A 36 14.76 -5.12 1.42
N GLY A 37 14.27 -6.22 1.97
CA GLY A 37 14.88 -6.95 3.09
C GLY A 37 14.54 -6.39 4.47
N ALA A 38 13.86 -5.25 4.56
CA ALA A 38 13.30 -4.80 5.83
C ALA A 38 12.31 -5.85 6.34
N SER A 39 12.37 -6.12 7.64
CA SER A 39 11.48 -7.06 8.30
C SER A 39 11.00 -6.52 9.63
N TRP A 40 9.79 -6.92 10.02
CA TRP A 40 9.20 -6.59 11.30
C TRP A 40 8.31 -7.73 11.77
N THR A 41 8.10 -7.82 13.08
CA THR A 41 7.18 -8.80 13.64
C THR A 41 5.83 -8.13 13.91
N TYR A 42 4.79 -8.60 13.23
CA TYR A 42 3.42 -8.33 13.61
C TYR A 42 3.03 -9.16 14.83
N VAL A 43 2.38 -8.51 15.81
CA VAL A 43 1.80 -9.17 16.99
C VAL A 43 0.36 -8.69 17.12
N GLY A 44 -0.58 -9.63 17.08
CA GLY A 44 -2.01 -9.35 17.25
C GLY A 44 -2.68 -10.38 18.13
N GLU A 45 -3.87 -10.07 18.62
CA GLU A 45 -4.77 -11.04 19.23
C GLU A 45 -5.81 -11.45 18.19
N ALA A 46 -6.06 -12.75 18.05
CA ALA A 46 -7.10 -13.27 17.17
C ALA A 46 -8.14 -14.01 17.99
N GLU A 47 -9.41 -13.86 17.61
CA GLU A 47 -10.53 -14.62 18.17
C GLU A 47 -11.16 -15.46 17.07
N TRP A 48 -11.49 -16.71 17.41
CA TRP A 48 -12.15 -17.62 16.48
C TRP A 48 -13.15 -18.52 17.19
N THR A 49 -14.23 -18.85 16.50
CA THR A 49 -15.26 -19.76 17.00
C THR A 49 -14.83 -21.20 16.76
N ILE A 50 -14.91 -22.04 17.79
CA ILE A 50 -14.72 -23.49 17.64
C ILE A 50 -15.99 -24.05 16.95
N PRO A 51 -15.84 -24.77 15.82
CA PRO A 51 -16.97 -25.42 15.14
C PRO A 51 -17.84 -26.22 16.12
N ASP A 52 -19.16 -26.16 15.93
CA ASP A 52 -20.17 -26.97 16.65
C ASP A 52 -20.25 -26.80 18.18
N THR A 53 -19.54 -25.83 18.77
CA THR A 53 -19.51 -25.69 20.24
C THR A 53 -19.99 -24.34 20.78
N HIS A 54 -20.36 -23.39 19.91
CA HIS A 54 -20.70 -21.99 20.27
C HIS A 54 -19.66 -21.28 21.15
N LYS A 55 -18.44 -21.82 21.24
CA LYS A 55 -17.36 -21.29 22.08
C LYS A 55 -16.43 -20.44 21.23
N VAL A 56 -16.06 -19.28 21.75
CA VAL A 56 -14.98 -18.45 21.21
C VAL A 56 -13.67 -18.84 21.91
N ARG A 57 -12.60 -18.94 21.14
CA ARG A 57 -11.22 -18.96 21.63
C ARG A 57 -10.52 -17.70 21.21
N ALA A 58 -9.57 -17.27 22.03
CA ALA A 58 -8.65 -16.19 21.72
C ALA A 58 -7.21 -16.73 21.76
N GLY A 59 -6.32 -16.11 20.99
CA GLY A 59 -4.91 -16.44 21.02
C GLY A 59 -4.04 -15.37 20.39
N ARG A 60 -2.81 -15.30 20.88
CA ARG A 60 -1.81 -14.38 20.37
C ARG A 60 -1.21 -14.90 19.07
N VAL A 61 -1.28 -14.08 18.04
CA VAL A 61 -0.70 -14.31 16.73
C VAL A 61 0.59 -13.51 16.61
N ARG A 62 1.66 -14.19 16.21
CA ARG A 62 2.95 -13.56 15.90
C ARG A 62 3.33 -13.94 14.48
N ASN A 63 3.63 -12.95 13.65
CA ASN A 63 4.10 -13.21 12.29
C ASN A 63 5.25 -12.30 11.89
N VAL A 64 6.22 -12.84 11.15
CA VAL A 64 7.32 -12.05 10.58
C VAL A 64 6.91 -11.60 9.18
N MET A 65 6.97 -10.29 8.98
CA MET A 65 6.77 -9.63 7.71
C MET A 65 8.11 -9.26 7.09
N GLU A 66 8.20 -9.36 5.77
CA GLU A 66 9.42 -9.03 5.02
C GLU A 66 9.07 -8.33 3.72
N VAL A 67 9.75 -7.22 3.43
CA VAL A 67 9.65 -6.54 2.13
C VAL A 67 10.52 -7.26 1.12
N LEU A 68 9.89 -7.89 0.14
CA LEU A 68 10.57 -8.58 -0.95
C LEU A 68 11.00 -7.61 -2.05
N GLN A 69 10.21 -6.55 -2.26
CA GLN A 69 10.46 -5.56 -3.29
C GLN A 69 9.78 -4.22 -2.98
N PHE A 70 10.45 -3.13 -3.34
CA PHE A 70 9.90 -1.78 -3.38
C PHE A 70 9.79 -1.32 -4.83
N ILE A 71 8.67 -0.69 -5.18
CA ILE A 71 8.36 -0.23 -6.53
C ILE A 71 7.91 1.24 -6.42
N PRO A 72 8.80 2.21 -6.73
CA PRO A 72 8.42 3.62 -6.76
C PRO A 72 7.55 3.94 -7.98
N GLY A 73 6.64 4.92 -7.83
CA GLY A 73 5.85 5.49 -8.92
C GLY A 73 5.76 7.02 -8.78
N GLU A 74 5.36 7.72 -9.85
CA GLU A 74 5.28 9.19 -9.83
C GLU A 74 4.26 9.76 -8.84
N GLY A 75 3.21 8.99 -8.52
CA GLY A 75 2.12 9.41 -7.62
C GLY A 75 1.91 8.53 -6.40
N GLY A 76 2.86 7.65 -6.09
CA GLY A 76 2.67 6.60 -5.09
C GLY A 76 3.82 5.60 -5.05
N PHE A 77 3.66 4.56 -4.25
CA PHE A 77 4.57 3.44 -4.22
C PHE A 77 3.82 2.14 -4.01
N ALA A 78 4.45 1.04 -4.43
CA ALA A 78 4.01 -0.30 -4.10
C ALA A 78 5.14 -1.07 -3.42
N ALA A 79 4.75 -2.01 -2.55
CA ALA A 79 5.67 -2.93 -1.92
C ALA A 79 5.13 -4.35 -1.99
N VAL A 80 5.99 -5.29 -2.39
CA VAL A 80 5.71 -6.72 -2.31
C VAL A 80 6.16 -7.20 -0.94
N VAL A 81 5.24 -7.75 -0.15
CA VAL A 81 5.49 -8.13 1.25
C VAL A 81 5.11 -9.59 1.46
N ARG A 82 5.98 -10.34 2.14
CA ARG A 82 5.67 -11.68 2.64
C ARG A 82 5.08 -11.57 4.04
N GLY A 83 4.03 -12.32 4.32
CA GLY A 83 3.48 -12.45 5.68
C GLY A 83 2.60 -11.29 6.12
N PHE A 84 2.00 -10.53 5.20
CA PHE A 84 1.06 -9.49 5.57
C PHE A 84 -0.09 -10.07 6.42
N PRO A 85 -0.56 -9.38 7.48
CA PRO A 85 -1.44 -9.99 8.47
C PRO A 85 -2.78 -10.46 7.89
N MET A 86 -3.28 -9.78 6.86
CA MET A 86 -4.52 -10.17 6.17
C MET A 86 -4.40 -11.50 5.43
N ASP A 87 -3.19 -11.90 5.04
CA ASP A 87 -2.95 -13.15 4.31
C ASP A 87 -2.39 -14.26 5.21
N LEU A 88 -2.41 -14.03 6.52
CA LEU A 88 -2.04 -15.02 7.51
C LEU A 88 -3.13 -16.10 7.56
N ALA A 89 -2.76 -17.34 7.25
CA ALA A 89 -3.64 -18.49 7.37
C ALA A 89 -3.75 -18.96 8.84
N TRP A 90 -4.20 -18.10 9.74
CA TRP A 90 -4.29 -18.37 11.19
C TRP A 90 -5.13 -19.62 11.52
N TYR A 91 -6.04 -20.01 10.63
CA TYR A 91 -6.92 -21.16 10.76
C TYR A 91 -6.36 -22.46 10.17
N GLU A 92 -5.24 -22.43 9.44
CA GLU A 92 -4.58 -23.59 8.84
C GLU A 92 -3.13 -23.74 9.37
N PRO A 93 -2.92 -24.47 10.48
CA PRO A 93 -1.58 -24.67 11.05
C PRO A 93 -0.60 -25.27 10.03
N GLY A 94 0.61 -24.71 9.96
CA GLY A 94 1.67 -25.19 9.07
C GLY A 94 1.64 -24.63 7.66
N LYS A 95 0.60 -23.86 7.30
CA LYS A 95 0.59 -23.11 6.04
C LYS A 95 1.57 -21.93 6.13
N GLY A 96 2.46 -21.84 5.15
CA GLY A 96 3.45 -20.78 5.06
C GLY A 96 2.85 -19.41 4.78
N ASN A 97 3.66 -18.37 4.98
CA ASN A 97 3.27 -16.99 4.73
C ASN A 97 3.05 -16.72 3.25
N SER A 98 1.90 -16.12 2.92
CA SER A 98 1.56 -15.67 1.57
C SER A 98 2.32 -14.39 1.18
N ILE A 99 2.22 -14.02 -0.10
CA ILE A 99 2.76 -12.78 -0.66
C ILE A 99 1.61 -11.83 -0.96
N SER A 100 1.80 -10.57 -0.59
CA SER A 100 0.83 -9.47 -0.74
C SER A 100 1.48 -8.29 -1.45
N VAL A 101 0.66 -7.45 -2.09
CA VAL A 101 1.09 -6.15 -2.62
C VAL A 101 0.39 -5.06 -1.84
N ILE A 102 1.16 -4.16 -1.24
CA ILE A 102 0.67 -2.95 -0.59
C ILE A 102 0.86 -1.80 -1.57
N ILE A 103 -0.16 -0.96 -1.76
CA ILE A 103 -0.15 0.21 -2.65
C ILE A 103 -0.56 1.43 -1.83
N CYS A 104 0.19 2.52 -1.95
CA CYS A 104 -0.06 3.81 -1.31
C CYS A 104 0.10 4.95 -2.30
#